data_AF-A0A0D0D027-F1
#
_entry.id   AF-A0A0D0D027-F1
#
_cell.length_a   1.000
_cell.length_b   1.000
_cell.length_c   1.000
_cell.angle_alpha   90.00
_cell.angle_beta   90.00
_cell.angle_gamma   90.00
#
_symmetry.space_group_name_H-M   'P 1'
#
loop_
_entity.id
_entity.type
_entity.pdbx_description
1 polymer ?
#
loop_
_entity_poly.entity_id
_entity_poly.type
_entity_poly.pdbx_seq_one_letter_code
_entity_poly.pdbx_strand_id
1 'polypeptide(L)'
;MKTFLTLLAAMTSLSAYTLVGVHATCATCPPSAGDLALATRCVDNNGITICNYEKAGITSRHCYYNNKGEFQKGSSPLCKSNVQTTTCPSLCG
;
A
#
# COMPACT_ATOMS: atom_id res chain seq x y z
N MET A 1 -8.53 47.00 -15.95
CA MET A 1 -9.07 45.63 -15.75
C MET A 1 -8.18 44.59 -16.46
N LYS A 2 -6.93 44.37 -16.01
CA LYS A 2 -6.00 43.44 -16.71
C LYS A 2 -5.16 42.58 -15.77
N THR A 3 -4.94 43.04 -14.55
CA THR A 3 -4.22 42.33 -13.47
C THR A 3 -5.02 41.19 -12.84
N PHE A 4 -6.34 41.28 -12.83
CA PHE A 4 -7.21 40.24 -12.27
C PHE A 4 -7.21 38.94 -13.10
N LEU A 5 -7.14 39.05 -14.42
CA LEU A 5 -7.17 37.89 -15.32
C LEU A 5 -5.87 37.09 -15.27
N THR A 6 -4.73 37.76 -15.13
CA THR A 6 -3.42 37.10 -14.95
C THR A 6 -3.31 36.41 -13.60
N LEU A 7 -3.85 37.00 -12.53
CA LEU A 7 -3.90 36.37 -11.21
C LEU A 7 -4.76 35.10 -11.21
N LEU A 8 -5.93 35.15 -11.87
CA LEU A 8 -6.82 34.00 -11.99
C LEU A 8 -6.16 32.85 -12.76
N ALA A 9 -5.50 33.16 -13.88
CA ALA A 9 -4.75 32.18 -14.67
C ALA A 9 -3.58 31.56 -13.89
N ALA A 10 -2.91 32.34 -13.04
CA ALA A 10 -1.86 31.82 -12.16
C ALA A 10 -2.44 30.86 -11.10
N MET A 11 -3.58 31.18 -10.49
CA MET A 11 -4.23 30.31 -9.50
C MET A 11 -4.79 29.02 -10.10
N THR A 12 -5.38 29.08 -11.30
CA THR A 12 -5.84 27.87 -12.02
C THR A 12 -4.66 27.00 -12.47
N SER A 13 -3.51 27.59 -12.81
CA SER A 13 -2.29 26.81 -13.09
C SER A 13 -1.70 26.15 -11.83
N LEU A 14 -1.80 26.79 -10.66
CA LEU A 14 -1.26 26.29 -9.40
C LEU A 14 -2.11 25.15 -8.80
N SER A 15 -3.42 25.16 -9.04
CA SER A 15 -4.34 24.12 -8.59
C SER A 15 -4.18 22.79 -9.34
N ALA A 16 -3.43 22.76 -10.45
CA ALA A 16 -3.03 21.53 -11.12
C ALA A 16 -1.81 20.84 -10.47
N TYR A 17 -1.07 21.53 -9.59
CA TYR A 17 0.13 20.98 -8.93
C TYR A 17 -0.16 20.20 -7.64
N THR A 18 -1.41 20.09 -7.20
CA THR A 18 -1.77 19.27 -6.02
C THR A 18 -1.99 17.78 -6.37
N LEU A 19 -1.88 17.41 -7.64
CA LEU A 19 -1.95 16.03 -8.14
C LEU A 19 -0.57 15.37 -8.26
N VAL A 20 0.43 15.80 -7.50
CA VAL A 20 1.54 14.90 -7.16
C VAL A 20 1.00 13.86 -6.18
N GLY A 21 0.31 12.87 -6.73
CA GLY A 21 0.02 11.63 -6.05
C GLY A 21 1.34 11.13 -5.48
N VAL A 22 1.44 11.14 -4.15
CA VAL A 22 2.58 10.59 -3.43
C VAL A 22 2.77 9.18 -3.97
N HIS A 23 3.92 8.92 -4.61
CA HIS A 23 4.36 7.57 -4.99
C HIS A 23 4.65 6.79 -3.70
N ALA A 24 3.60 6.49 -2.93
CA ALA A 24 3.70 5.72 -1.73
C ALA A 24 4.16 4.31 -2.13
N THR A 25 5.29 3.92 -1.55
CA THR A 25 5.89 2.61 -1.78
C THR A 25 5.37 1.68 -0.70
N CYS A 26 4.87 0.51 -1.09
CA CYS A 26 4.34 -0.51 -0.20
C CYS A 26 4.91 -1.87 -0.53
N ALA A 27 4.81 -2.79 0.42
CA ALA A 27 5.26 -4.15 0.22
C ALA A 27 4.39 -4.90 -0.81
N THR A 28 5.00 -5.79 -1.57
CA THR A 28 4.30 -6.80 -2.36
C THR A 28 3.97 -8.00 -1.48
N CYS A 29 2.76 -8.55 -1.60
CA CYS A 29 2.44 -9.83 -0.98
C CYS A 29 2.90 -10.97 -1.90
N PRO A 30 3.74 -11.90 -1.42
CA PRO A 30 3.99 -13.16 -2.11
C PRO A 30 2.69 -13.87 -2.50
N PRO A 31 2.67 -14.66 -3.59
CA PRO A 31 1.47 -15.40 -4.00
C PRO A 31 1.08 -16.49 -2.97
N SER A 32 2.03 -16.92 -2.15
CA SER A 32 1.81 -17.90 -1.08
C SER A 32 2.73 -17.64 0.12
N ALA A 33 2.29 -18.10 1.28
CA ALA A 33 3.07 -18.13 2.51
C ALA A 33 2.87 -19.51 3.16
N GLY A 34 3.84 -20.41 2.99
CA GLY A 34 3.68 -21.84 3.28
C GLY A 34 2.66 -22.48 2.33
N ASP A 35 1.74 -23.28 2.87
CA ASP A 35 0.71 -24.00 2.09
C ASP A 35 -0.57 -23.19 1.82
N LEU A 36 -0.57 -21.89 2.12
CA LEU A 36 -1.72 -20.99 1.99
C LEU A 36 -1.51 -20.03 0.81
N ALA A 37 -2.56 -19.84 0.02
CA ALA A 37 -2.56 -18.91 -1.10
C ALA A 37 -2.97 -17.51 -0.64
N LEU A 38 -2.44 -16.48 -1.28
CA LEU A 38 -2.84 -15.10 -1.02
C LEU A 38 -4.32 -14.92 -1.36
N ALA A 39 -5.12 -14.62 -0.35
CA ALA A 39 -6.55 -14.36 -0.49
C ALA A 39 -6.81 -12.87 -0.74
N THR A 40 -6.25 -12.00 0.10
CA THR A 40 -6.43 -10.55 -0.02
C THR A 40 -5.17 -9.78 0.38
N ARG A 41 -5.04 -8.57 -0.17
CA ARG A 41 -4.01 -7.60 0.25
C ARG A 41 -4.58 -6.19 0.31
N CYS A 42 -4.17 -5.40 1.30
CA CYS A 42 -4.51 -3.98 1.42
C CYS A 42 -3.44 -3.26 2.26
N VAL A 43 -3.50 -1.93 2.31
CA VAL A 43 -2.61 -1.11 3.15
C VAL A 43 -3.43 -0.43 4.25
N ASP A 44 -2.94 -0.41 5.48
CA ASP A 44 -3.58 0.38 6.53
C ASP A 44 -3.25 1.89 6.40
N ASN A 45 -3.89 2.71 7.23
CA ASN A 45 -3.63 4.15 7.25
C ASN A 45 -2.22 4.53 7.74
N ASN A 46 -1.47 3.57 8.30
CA ASN A 46 -0.09 3.75 8.73
C ASN A 46 0.93 3.31 7.66
N GLY A 47 0.48 2.87 6.49
CA GLY A 47 1.35 2.38 5.41
C GLY A 47 1.82 0.93 5.60
N ILE A 48 1.21 0.18 6.51
CA ILE A 48 1.47 -1.25 6.70
C ILE A 48 0.68 -2.04 5.66
N THR A 49 1.40 -2.80 4.84
CA THR A 49 0.79 -3.75 3.93
C THR A 49 0.36 -5.00 4.70
N ILE A 50 -0.91 -5.33 4.60
CA ILE A 50 -1.53 -6.52 5.20
C ILE A 50 -1.76 -7.54 4.08
N CYS A 51 -1.20 -8.73 4.24
CA CYS A 51 -1.39 -9.86 3.35
C CYS A 51 -2.11 -10.98 4.09
N ASN A 52 -3.31 -11.34 3.63
CA ASN A 52 -4.11 -12.42 4.20
C ASN A 52 -4.00 -13.65 3.30
N TYR A 53 -3.59 -14.77 3.87
CA TYR A 53 -3.46 -16.04 3.17
C TYR A 53 -4.44 -17.04 3.75
N GLU A 54 -5.14 -17.74 2.87
CA GLU A 54 -6.20 -18.66 3.25
C GLU A 54 -6.14 -19.94 2.40
N LYS A 55 -6.71 -21.00 2.95
CA LYS A 55 -6.97 -22.27 2.29
C LYS A 55 -8.17 -22.91 2.98
N ALA A 56 -9.08 -23.49 2.20
CA ALA A 56 -10.26 -24.15 2.75
C ALA A 56 -9.87 -25.17 3.84
N GLY A 57 -10.45 -25.03 5.04
CA GLY A 57 -10.21 -25.93 6.16
C GLY A 57 -8.95 -25.67 7.00
N ILE A 58 -8.24 -24.55 6.80
CA ILE A 58 -7.05 -24.17 7.59
C ILE A 58 -7.22 -22.76 8.17
N THR A 59 -6.62 -22.50 9.33
CA THR A 59 -6.51 -21.17 9.93
C THR A 59 -5.84 -20.17 8.98
N SER A 60 -6.45 -18.99 8.83
CA SER A 60 -5.89 -17.88 8.05
C SER A 60 -4.53 -17.46 8.58
N ARG A 61 -3.70 -16.93 7.68
CA ARG A 61 -2.37 -16.42 8.00
C ARG A 61 -2.25 -14.96 7.60
N HIS A 62 -1.77 -14.16 8.52
CA HIS A 62 -1.58 -12.73 8.33
C HIS A 62 -0.08 -12.41 8.30
N CYS A 63 0.33 -11.65 7.29
CA CYS A 63 1.67 -11.08 7.18
C CYS A 63 1.57 -9.56 7.07
N TYR A 64 2.34 -8.85 7.88
CA TYR A 64 2.39 -7.40 7.94
C TYR A 64 3.78 -6.94 7.51
N TYR A 65 3.83 -5.97 6.60
CA TYR A 65 5.07 -5.43 6.07
C TYR A 65 5.03 -3.90 6.06
N ASN A 66 6.15 -3.25 6.37
CA ASN A 66 6.26 -1.80 6.24
C ASN A 66 6.49 -1.37 4.77
N ASN A 67 6.62 -0.06 4.55
CA ASN A 67 6.89 0.53 3.23
C ASN A 67 8.24 0.13 2.60
N LYS A 68 9.16 -0.48 3.36
CA LYS A 68 10.42 -1.05 2.87
C LYS A 68 10.32 -2.53 2.54
N GLY A 69 9.14 -3.14 2.71
CA GLY A 69 8.95 -4.58 2.55
C GLY A 69 9.52 -5.40 3.70
N GLU A 70 9.78 -4.80 4.87
CA GLU A 70 10.30 -5.49 6.04
C GLU A 70 9.15 -6.07 6.88
N PHE A 71 9.30 -7.34 7.26
CA PHE A 71 8.39 -8.06 8.13
C PHE A 71 8.17 -7.33 9.47
N GLN A 72 6.92 -7.22 9.90
CA GLN A 72 6.51 -6.53 11.13
C GLN A 72 6.02 -7.49 12.21
N LYS A 73 6.08 -7.02 13.46
CA LYS A 73 5.56 -7.75 14.63
C LYS A 73 4.07 -8.08 14.46
N GLY A 74 3.66 -9.26 14.91
CA GLY A 74 2.29 -9.77 14.77
C GLY A 74 2.05 -10.60 13.51
N SER A 75 3.01 -10.59 12.58
CA SER A 75 2.99 -11.47 11.42
C SER A 75 3.24 -12.93 11.82
N SER A 76 2.71 -13.85 11.04
CA SER A 76 3.00 -15.28 11.19
C SER A 76 4.49 -15.58 10.94
N PRO A 77 5.12 -16.49 11.71
CA PRO A 77 6.54 -16.85 11.50
C PRO A 77 6.85 -17.49 10.14
N LEU A 78 5.81 -17.89 9.39
CA LEU A 78 5.94 -18.49 8.06
C LEU A 78 5.89 -17.46 6.92
N CYS A 79 5.77 -16.18 7.25
CA CYS A 79 5.91 -15.09 6.28
C CYS A 79 7.39 -14.89 5.92
N LYS A 80 7.65 -14.33 4.72
CA LYS A 80 9.02 -13.95 4.35
C LYS A 80 9.49 -12.78 5.22
N SER A 81 10.77 -12.75 5.56
CA SER A 81 11.36 -11.64 6.33
C SER A 81 11.41 -10.33 5.54
N ASN A 82 11.63 -10.43 4.23
CA ASN A 82 11.62 -9.29 3.32
C ASN A 82 10.91 -9.64 2.01
N VAL A 83 10.25 -8.66 1.43
CA VAL A 83 9.54 -8.75 0.16
C VAL A 83 9.87 -7.54 -0.70
N GLN A 84 9.62 -7.65 -2.01
CA GLN A 84 9.75 -6.52 -2.91
C GLN A 84 8.75 -5.43 -2.57
N THR A 85 8.97 -4.23 -3.09
CA THR A 85 8.05 -3.11 -2.93
C THR A 85 7.50 -2.67 -4.29
N THR A 86 6.32 -2.08 -4.25
CA THR A 86 5.57 -1.60 -5.41
C THR A 86 4.72 -0.39 -5.02
N THR A 87 4.01 0.19 -5.97
CA THR A 87 3.01 1.22 -5.69
C THR A 87 1.92 0.67 -4.77
N CYS A 88 1.57 1.43 -3.73
CA CYS A 88 0.59 1.01 -2.75
C CYS A 88 -0.75 0.59 -3.39
N PRO A 89 -1.32 -0.59 -3.01
CA PRO A 89 -2.68 -0.95 -3.36
C PRO A 89 -3.69 -0.08 -2.59
N SER A 90 -4.98 -0.37 -2.76
CA SER A 90 -6.06 0.29 -2.02
C SER A 90 -5.89 0.11 -0.50
N LEU A 91 -6.43 1.09 0.24
CA LEU A 91 -6.53 1.02 1.69
C LEU A 91 -7.44 -0.14 2.12
N CYS A 92 -7.20 -0.67 3.32
CA CYS A 92 -8.12 -1.61 3.96
C CYS A 92 -9.43 -0.87 4.29
N GLY A 93 -10.56 -1.43 3.86
CA GLY A 93 -11.90 -0.88 4.08
C GLY A 93 -12.55 -1.38 5.36
#